data_AF-A0A507D8V5-F1
#
_entry.id   AF-A0A507D8V5-F1
#
_cell.length_a   1.000
_cell.length_b   1.000
_cell.length_c   1.000
_cell.angle_alpha   90.00
_cell.angle_beta   90.00
_cell.angle_gamma   90.00
#
_symmetry.space_group_name_H-M   'P 1'
#
loop_
_entity.id
_entity.type
_entity.pdbx_description
1 polymer ?
#
loop_
_entity_poly.entity_id
_entity_poly.type
_entity_poly.pdbx_seq_one_letter_code
_entity_poly.pdbx_strand_id
1 'polypeptide(L)'
;MVRSIPGLTETFYGYVETTGDALLLFQGVLDGILQPCPRRLTKEEAVTSIRSGSCFVYASGNETGIKRWTDGMLWSPSRVNGEFLVYRELDVKIPSSQLRLPQMARQAKEMIETEGERVATTTKGTFLIKDNGLKKKTMSVHIGNVDWHLVSYYVKSDVDYGR
;
A
#
# COMPACT_ATOMS: atom_id res chain seq x y z
N MET A 1 -14.71 16.53 -6.96
CA MET A 1 -13.68 17.28 -6.23
C MET A 1 -13.72 16.84 -4.77
N VAL A 2 -12.91 15.86 -4.38
CA VAL A 2 -12.86 15.35 -3.00
C VAL A 2 -12.13 16.40 -2.16
N ARG A 3 -12.83 17.03 -1.21
CA ARG A 3 -12.26 18.07 -0.34
C ARG A 3 -11.26 17.41 0.60
N SER A 4 -9.98 17.81 0.54
CA SER A 4 -8.97 17.41 1.51
C SER A 4 -9.37 17.92 2.89
N ILE A 5 -9.38 17.04 3.88
CA ILE A 5 -9.59 17.44 5.28
C ILE A 5 -8.40 18.33 5.69
N PRO A 6 -8.62 19.48 6.37
CA PRO A 6 -7.52 20.30 6.86
C PRO A 6 -6.66 19.51 7.84
N GLY A 7 -5.38 19.30 7.51
CA GLY A 7 -4.39 18.77 8.44
C GLY A 7 -3.54 17.59 7.94
N LEU A 8 -3.85 17.00 6.79
CA LEU A 8 -3.02 15.93 6.21
C LEU A 8 -3.22 15.80 4.70
N THR A 9 -2.18 16.17 3.95
CA THR A 9 -2.13 16.10 2.48
C THR A 9 -1.16 15.01 2.04
N GLU A 10 -1.41 14.40 0.88
CA GLU A 10 -0.43 13.52 0.25
C GLU A 10 0.91 14.25 0.05
N THR A 11 2.04 13.57 0.23
CA THR A 11 3.36 14.15 -0.09
C THR A 11 3.46 14.47 -1.57
N PHE A 12 2.87 13.61 -2.40
CA PHE A 12 2.81 13.75 -3.84
C PHE A 12 1.54 13.08 -4.37
N TYR A 13 1.02 13.58 -5.50
CA TYR A 13 -0.09 12.95 -6.22
C TYR A 13 0.35 12.64 -7.66
N GLY A 14 0.46 11.35 -7.97
CA GLY A 14 0.87 10.84 -9.27
C GLY A 14 1.35 9.39 -9.20
N TYR A 15 1.90 8.88 -10.30
CA TYR A 15 2.41 7.52 -10.39
C TYR A 15 3.92 7.46 -10.18
N VAL A 16 4.37 6.60 -9.26
CA VAL A 16 5.79 6.29 -9.07
C VAL A 16 6.10 5.01 -9.84
N GLU A 17 6.70 5.13 -11.01
CA GLU A 17 7.01 4.00 -11.88
C GLU A 17 8.33 3.36 -11.45
N THR A 18 9.38 4.18 -11.42
CA THR A 18 10.78 3.78 -11.32
C THR A 18 11.38 4.11 -9.96
N THR A 19 12.55 3.52 -9.68
CA THR A 19 13.38 3.90 -8.54
C THR A 19 13.78 5.38 -8.61
N GLY A 20 14.02 5.92 -9.81
CA GLY A 20 14.36 7.34 -10.02
C GLY A 20 13.26 8.27 -9.52
N ASP A 21 12.00 7.98 -9.84
CA ASP A 21 10.84 8.76 -9.37
C ASP A 21 10.76 8.77 -7.84
N ALA A 22 10.97 7.61 -7.22
CA ALA A 22 10.98 7.50 -5.76
C ALA A 22 12.11 8.32 -5.13
N LEU A 23 13.31 8.30 -5.71
CA LEU A 23 14.44 9.09 -5.24
C LEU A 23 14.19 10.60 -5.35
N LEU A 24 13.50 11.06 -6.40
CA LEU A 24 13.09 12.46 -6.50
C LEU A 24 12.12 12.86 -5.39
N LEU A 25 11.19 11.99 -5.01
CA LEU A 25 10.28 12.26 -3.89
C LEU A 25 11.02 12.31 -2.54
N PHE A 26 11.97 11.40 -2.30
CA PHE A 26 12.81 11.46 -1.11
C PHE A 26 13.63 12.76 -1.07
N GLN A 27 14.30 13.10 -2.17
CA GLN A 27 15.10 14.33 -2.24
C GLN A 27 14.24 15.58 -2.05
N GLY A 28 13.07 15.66 -2.70
CA GLY A 28 12.15 16.78 -2.55
C GLY A 28 11.67 16.98 -1.11
N VAL A 29 11.53 15.91 -0.33
CA VAL A 29 11.24 15.99 1.11
C VAL A 29 12.45 16.50 1.90
N LEU A 30 13.65 15.99 1.61
CA LEU A 30 14.88 16.41 2.29
C LEU A 30 15.20 17.89 2.04
N ASP A 31 14.91 18.39 0.84
CA ASP A 31 15.08 19.80 0.46
C ASP A 31 13.95 20.71 1.01
N GLY A 32 12.94 20.14 1.66
CA GLY A 32 11.78 20.88 2.20
C GLY A 32 10.79 21.36 1.14
N ILE A 33 10.94 20.93 -0.12
CA ILE A 33 10.04 21.24 -1.23
C ILE A 33 8.71 20.48 -1.07
N LEU A 34 8.79 19.22 -0.66
CA LEU A 34 7.65 18.36 -0.39
C LEU A 34 7.50 18.13 1.12
N GLN A 35 6.26 18.05 1.59
CA GLN A 35 5.98 17.82 3.01
C GLN A 35 5.86 16.31 3.28
N PRO A 36 6.68 15.74 4.18
CA PRO A 36 6.51 14.36 4.59
C PRO A 36 5.23 14.21 5.43
N CYS A 37 4.69 13.00 5.48
CA CYS A 37 3.62 12.64 6.39
C CYS A 37 4.13 12.76 7.84
N PRO A 38 3.61 13.72 8.63
CA PRO A 38 4.23 14.10 9.91
C PRO A 38 3.87 13.13 11.04
N ARG A 39 2.78 12.36 10.89
CA ARG A 39 2.28 11.43 11.90
C ARG A 39 1.46 10.33 11.27
N ARG A 40 1.16 9.29 12.06
CA ARG A 40 0.22 8.23 11.65
C ARG A 40 -1.13 8.83 11.26
N LEU A 41 -1.68 8.35 10.14
CA LEU A 41 -3.05 8.66 9.72
C LEU A 41 -4.05 8.09 10.73
N THR A 42 -5.11 8.82 11.04
CA THR A 42 -6.30 8.23 11.67
C THR A 42 -6.99 7.28 10.68
N LYS A 43 -7.92 6.46 11.17
CA LYS A 43 -8.70 5.58 10.29
C LYS A 43 -9.52 6.39 9.29
N GLU A 44 -10.09 7.50 9.75
CA GLU A 44 -10.91 8.41 8.95
C GLU A 44 -10.06 9.11 7.87
N GLU A 45 -8.85 9.56 8.22
CA GLU A 45 -7.90 10.15 7.27
C GLU A 45 -7.48 9.13 6.21
N ALA A 46 -7.12 7.90 6.62
CA ALA A 46 -6.73 6.85 5.68
C ALA A 46 -7.85 6.54 4.68
N VAL A 47 -9.09 6.39 5.16
CA VAL A 47 -10.27 6.10 4.33
C VAL A 47 -10.57 7.23 3.35
N THR A 48 -10.38 8.48 3.75
CA THR A 48 -10.76 9.65 2.94
C THR A 48 -9.66 10.14 1.98
N SER A 49 -8.39 9.90 2.31
CA SER A 49 -7.24 10.42 1.54
C SER A 49 -6.60 9.40 0.60
N ILE A 50 -6.59 8.11 0.93
CA ILE A 50 -5.87 7.10 0.13
C ILE A 50 -6.68 6.74 -1.11
N ARG A 51 -6.13 7.07 -2.28
CA ARG A 51 -6.69 6.75 -3.60
C ARG A 51 -5.57 6.47 -4.60
N SER A 52 -5.97 6.11 -5.83
CA SER A 52 -5.04 6.02 -6.96
C SER A 52 -4.29 7.35 -7.13
N GLY A 53 -2.96 7.28 -7.21
CA GLY A 53 -2.06 8.43 -7.29
C GLY A 53 -1.54 8.93 -5.93
N SER A 54 -2.16 8.55 -4.81
CA SER A 54 -1.71 9.03 -3.49
C SER A 54 -0.32 8.49 -3.17
N CYS A 55 0.62 9.39 -2.84
CA CYS A 55 1.97 9.04 -2.41
C CYS A 55 2.31 9.72 -1.08
N PHE A 56 2.88 8.95 -0.16
CA PHE A 56 3.29 9.42 1.16
C PHE A 56 4.76 9.07 1.39
N VAL A 57 5.53 10.07 1.84
CA VAL A 57 6.89 9.87 2.35
C VAL A 57 6.86 10.10 3.85
N TYR A 58 7.49 9.25 4.65
CA TYR A 58 7.61 9.46 6.09
C TYR A 58 8.96 8.99 6.63
N ALA A 59 9.42 9.67 7.68
CA ALA A 59 10.53 9.22 8.50
C ALA A 59 10.05 8.19 9.52
N SER A 60 10.71 7.03 9.58
CA SER A 60 10.47 6.02 10.61
C SER A 60 11.00 6.50 11.93
N GLY A 61 10.18 6.49 12.97
CA GLY A 61 10.64 6.93 14.29
C GLY A 61 9.52 7.08 15.30
N ASN A 62 9.94 7.34 16.54
CA ASN A 62 9.00 7.64 17.62
C ASN A 62 8.36 9.03 17.44
N GLU A 63 9.07 9.99 16.83
CA GLU A 63 8.60 11.36 16.61
C GLU A 63 7.37 11.42 15.70
N THR A 64 7.38 10.65 14.60
CA THR A 64 6.21 10.52 13.70
C THR A 64 5.18 9.51 14.24
N GLY A 65 5.60 8.62 15.15
CA GLY A 65 4.81 7.48 15.60
C GLY A 65 4.59 6.43 14.50
N ILE A 66 5.29 6.52 13.36
CA ILE A 66 5.17 5.59 12.22
C ILE A 66 6.40 4.69 12.16
N LYS A 67 6.32 3.48 12.71
CA LYS A 67 7.32 2.41 12.48
C LYS A 67 6.99 1.52 11.29
N ARG A 68 5.70 1.43 10.98
CA ARG A 68 5.13 0.68 9.86
C ARG A 68 3.90 1.43 9.38
N TRP A 69 3.77 1.54 8.06
CA TRP A 69 2.60 2.12 7.45
C TRP A 69 1.37 1.22 7.64
N THR A 70 0.26 1.81 8.06
CA THR A 70 -1.03 1.13 8.26
C THR A 70 -2.13 1.98 7.67
N ASP A 71 -2.87 1.43 6.73
CA ASP A 71 -3.93 2.12 5.97
C ASP A 71 -5.32 1.50 6.20
N GLY A 72 -5.42 0.43 7.00
CA GLY A 72 -6.68 -0.26 7.30
C GLY A 72 -7.19 -1.18 6.19
N MET A 73 -6.50 -1.27 5.04
CA MET A 73 -6.90 -2.13 3.93
C MET A 73 -6.31 -3.54 4.05
N LEU A 74 -6.97 -4.52 3.41
CA LEU A 74 -6.44 -5.88 3.30
C LEU A 74 -5.48 -5.98 2.12
N TRP A 75 -4.26 -6.42 2.41
CA TRP A 75 -3.19 -6.54 1.41
C TRP A 75 -2.73 -7.98 1.24
N SER A 76 -2.43 -8.34 -0.01
CA SER A 76 -1.72 -9.58 -0.35
C SER A 76 -0.36 -9.66 0.36
N PRO A 77 0.26 -10.84 0.48
CA PRO A 77 1.69 -10.91 0.77
C PRO A 77 2.50 -10.08 -0.23
N SER A 78 3.64 -9.54 0.21
CA SER A 78 4.51 -8.74 -0.65
C SER A 78 5.09 -9.56 -1.81
N ARG A 79 5.36 -8.86 -2.91
CA ARG A 79 6.17 -9.33 -4.04
C ARG A 79 7.24 -8.29 -4.35
N VAL A 80 8.44 -8.75 -4.66
CA VAL A 80 9.55 -7.87 -5.05
C VAL A 80 9.34 -7.45 -6.51
N ASN A 81 9.51 -6.16 -6.80
CA ASN A 81 9.57 -5.61 -8.14
C ASN A 81 10.65 -4.52 -8.18
N GLY A 82 11.85 -4.88 -8.62
CA GLY A 82 13.04 -4.04 -8.44
C GLY A 82 13.27 -3.72 -6.95
N GLU A 83 13.48 -2.45 -6.64
CA GLU A 83 13.67 -1.95 -5.26
C GLU A 83 12.37 -1.79 -4.46
N PHE A 84 11.23 -2.20 -5.04
CA PHE A 84 9.93 -2.05 -4.42
C PHE A 84 9.38 -3.37 -3.88
N LEU A 85 8.67 -3.27 -2.76
CA LEU A 85 7.68 -4.26 -2.36
C LEU A 85 6.30 -3.84 -2.87
N VAL A 86 5.61 -4.77 -3.54
CA VAL A 86 4.30 -4.54 -4.14
C VAL A 86 3.26 -5.43 -3.46
N TYR A 87 2.10 -4.84 -3.22
CA TYR A 87 0.93 -5.43 -2.59
C TYR A 87 -0.30 -5.18 -3.47
N ARG A 88 -1.24 -6.13 -3.49
CA ARG A 88 -2.57 -5.98 -4.12
C ARG A 88 -3.65 -5.97 -3.05
N GLU A 89 -4.63 -5.09 -3.20
CA GLU A 89 -5.80 -5.04 -2.34
C GLU A 89 -6.61 -6.35 -2.45
N LEU A 90 -7.20 -6.77 -1.34
CA LEU A 90 -7.95 -8.01 -1.23
C LEU A 90 -9.38 -7.74 -0.76
N ASP A 91 -10.32 -8.53 -1.28
CA ASP A 91 -11.67 -8.63 -0.70
C ASP A 91 -11.66 -9.56 0.51
N VAL A 92 -10.92 -10.67 0.41
CA VAL A 92 -10.89 -11.72 1.43
C VAL A 92 -9.46 -12.18 1.69
N LYS A 93 -9.16 -12.43 2.97
CA LYS A 93 -7.90 -13.01 3.44
C LYS A 93 -8.18 -14.15 4.41
N ILE A 94 -7.77 -15.37 4.05
CA ILE A 94 -7.81 -16.54 4.91
C ILE A 94 -6.35 -16.93 5.22
N PRO A 95 -5.79 -16.55 6.38
CA PRO A 95 -4.44 -16.92 6.77
C PRO A 95 -4.26 -18.44 6.87
N SER A 96 -3.05 -18.93 6.62
CA SER A 96 -2.75 -20.36 6.69
C SER A 96 -2.99 -20.99 8.07
N SER A 97 -2.93 -20.21 9.15
CA SER A 97 -3.30 -20.66 10.49
C SER A 97 -4.80 -21.03 10.60
N GLN A 98 -5.67 -20.33 9.88
CA GLN A 98 -7.12 -20.56 9.88
C GLN A 98 -7.52 -21.72 8.98
N LEU A 99 -6.72 -22.06 7.96
CA LEU A 99 -6.98 -23.20 7.05
C LEU A 99 -6.98 -24.58 7.74
N ARG A 100 -6.53 -24.66 9.00
CA ARG A 100 -6.64 -25.89 9.81
C ARG A 100 -8.08 -26.16 10.27
N LEU A 101 -8.93 -25.13 10.29
CA LEU A 101 -10.33 -25.25 10.65
C LEU A 101 -11.12 -25.78 9.45
N PRO A 102 -11.89 -26.87 9.59
CA PRO A 102 -12.62 -27.48 8.46
C PRO A 102 -13.53 -26.49 7.70
N GLN A 103 -14.20 -25.60 8.43
CA GLN A 103 -15.06 -24.57 7.84
C GLN A 103 -14.28 -23.59 6.94
N MET A 104 -13.14 -23.08 7.43
CA MET A 104 -12.30 -22.14 6.68
C MET A 104 -11.63 -22.85 5.48
N ALA A 105 -11.24 -24.11 5.63
CA ALA A 105 -10.69 -24.90 4.53
C ALA A 105 -11.72 -25.11 3.41
N ARG A 106 -12.99 -25.38 3.77
CA ARG A 106 -14.09 -25.49 2.81
C ARG A 106 -14.35 -24.17 2.09
N GLN A 107 -14.43 -23.06 2.84
CA GLN A 107 -14.59 -21.73 2.27
C GLN A 107 -13.46 -21.37 1.30
N ALA A 108 -12.21 -21.72 1.64
CA ALA A 108 -11.07 -21.49 0.76
C ALA A 108 -11.16 -22.29 -0.54
N LYS A 109 -11.61 -23.55 -0.50
CA LYS A 109 -11.82 -24.38 -1.69
C LYS A 109 -12.92 -23.82 -2.59
N GLU A 110 -14.06 -23.48 -2.02
CA GLU A 110 -15.18 -22.88 -2.75
C GLU A 110 -14.77 -21.57 -3.43
N MET A 111 -14.08 -20.68 -2.70
CA MET A 111 -13.53 -19.45 -3.27
C MET A 111 -12.58 -19.72 -4.44
N ILE A 112 -11.71 -20.73 -4.36
CA ILE A 112 -10.82 -21.11 -5.48
C ILE A 112 -11.62 -21.58 -6.70
N GLU A 113 -12.67 -22.38 -6.48
CA GLU A 113 -13.54 -22.90 -7.55
C GLU A 113 -14.37 -21.79 -8.22
N THR A 114 -14.88 -20.82 -7.45
CA THR A 114 -15.77 -19.78 -7.98
C THR A 114 -15.06 -18.56 -8.54
N GLU A 115 -13.95 -18.13 -7.93
CA GLU A 115 -13.25 -16.87 -8.29
C GLU A 115 -12.02 -17.09 -9.18
N GLY A 116 -11.57 -18.33 -9.36
CA GLY A 116 -10.53 -18.72 -10.28
C GLY A 116 -9.23 -17.91 -10.14
N GLU A 117 -8.83 -17.23 -11.23
CA GLU A 117 -7.56 -16.50 -11.32
C GLU A 117 -7.42 -15.33 -10.33
N ARG A 118 -8.53 -14.84 -9.76
CA ARG A 118 -8.50 -13.81 -8.71
C ARG A 118 -8.03 -14.35 -7.36
N VAL A 119 -7.95 -15.67 -7.19
CA VAL A 119 -7.50 -16.27 -5.93
C VAL A 119 -6.00 -16.56 -5.98
N ALA A 120 -5.27 -15.99 -5.04
CA ALA A 120 -3.88 -16.30 -4.80
C ALA A 120 -3.75 -17.23 -3.59
N THR A 121 -3.13 -18.40 -3.79
CA THR A 121 -2.77 -19.32 -2.69
C THR A 121 -1.26 -19.30 -2.48
N THR A 122 -0.83 -19.18 -1.22
CA THR A 122 0.58 -19.20 -0.83
C THR A 122 0.75 -19.92 0.51
N THR A 123 2.00 -20.10 0.96
CA THR A 123 2.29 -20.59 2.32
C THR A 123 1.71 -19.72 3.44
N LYS A 124 1.35 -18.46 3.14
CA LYS A 124 0.73 -17.52 4.09
C LYS A 124 -0.80 -17.63 4.15
N GLY A 125 -1.42 -18.39 3.25
CA GLY A 125 -2.88 -18.55 3.19
C GLY A 125 -3.44 -18.39 1.77
N THR A 126 -4.76 -18.22 1.72
CA THR A 126 -5.56 -18.03 0.51
C THR A 126 -6.16 -16.63 0.51
N PHE A 127 -6.05 -15.92 -0.61
CA PHE A 127 -6.38 -14.50 -0.72
C PHE A 127 -7.23 -14.27 -1.97
N LEU A 128 -8.40 -13.63 -1.82
CA LEU A 128 -9.20 -13.15 -2.95
C LEU A 128 -8.75 -11.74 -3.31
N ILE A 129 -8.16 -11.58 -4.49
CA ILE A 129 -7.73 -10.29 -5.00
C ILE A 129 -8.96 -9.48 -5.40
N LYS A 130 -9.01 -8.24 -4.91
CA LYS A 130 -10.08 -7.31 -5.24
C LYS A 130 -10.01 -6.94 -6.70
N ASP A 131 -11.15 -7.05 -7.38
CA ASP A 131 -11.24 -6.64 -8.78
C ASP A 131 -11.09 -5.11 -8.90
N ASN A 132 -10.28 -4.67 -9.87
CA ASN A 132 -9.85 -3.27 -10.01
C ASN A 132 -9.39 -2.61 -8.69
N GLY A 133 -8.83 -3.40 -7.76
CA GLY A 133 -8.39 -2.92 -6.46
C GLY A 133 -7.10 -2.10 -6.52
N LEU A 134 -6.81 -1.39 -5.43
CA LEU A 134 -5.57 -0.64 -5.29
C LEU A 134 -4.36 -1.58 -5.30
N LYS A 135 -3.27 -1.09 -5.87
CA LYS A 135 -1.92 -1.61 -5.66
C LYS A 135 -1.19 -0.63 -4.75
N LYS A 136 -0.44 -1.19 -3.80
CA LYS A 136 0.48 -0.43 -2.95
C LYS A 136 1.90 -0.83 -3.29
N LYS A 137 2.76 0.15 -3.54
CA LYS A 137 4.18 0.01 -3.79
C LYS A 137 4.94 0.72 -2.68
N THR A 138 5.92 0.06 -2.08
CA THR A 138 6.74 0.67 -1.01
C THR A 138 8.21 0.52 -1.29
N MET A 139 8.97 1.58 -1.00
CA MET A 139 10.44 1.60 -1.05
C MET A 139 10.95 2.26 0.23
N SER A 140 12.15 1.88 0.67
CA SER A 140 12.78 2.49 1.84
C SER A 140 14.23 2.82 1.53
N VAL A 141 14.73 3.91 2.12
CA VAL A 141 16.14 4.32 2.04
C VAL A 141 16.62 4.71 3.43
N HIS A 142 17.89 4.41 3.73
CA HIS A 142 18.53 4.82 4.98
C HIS A 142 19.42 6.03 4.70
N ILE A 143 19.09 7.19 5.26
CA ILE A 143 19.81 8.44 5.02
C ILE A 143 20.15 9.08 6.37
N GLY A 144 21.44 9.26 6.63
CA GLY A 144 21.94 9.65 7.95
C GLY A 144 21.68 8.52 8.96
N ASN A 145 20.80 8.79 9.93
CA ASN A 145 20.35 7.83 10.96
C ASN A 145 18.83 7.60 10.92
N VAL A 146 18.18 7.92 9.79
CA VAL A 146 16.73 7.84 9.65
C VAL A 146 16.38 6.92 8.48
N ASP A 147 15.48 5.97 8.73
CA ASP A 147 14.83 5.19 7.68
C ASP A 147 13.69 6.01 7.09
N TRP A 148 13.82 6.41 5.83
CA TRP A 148 12.77 7.07 5.08
C TRP A 148 12.01 6.04 4.26
N HIS A 149 10.69 6.16 4.25
CA HIS A 149 9.81 5.24 3.55
C HIS A 149 8.91 6.00 2.58
N LEU A 150 8.77 5.45 1.38
CA LEU A 150 7.77 5.84 0.40
C LEU A 150 6.67 4.79 0.36
N VAL A 151 5.43 5.25 0.33
CA VAL A 151 4.24 4.45 0.04
C VAL A 151 3.48 5.09 -1.10
N SER A 152 3.32 4.38 -2.20
CA SER A 152 2.62 4.83 -3.41
C SER A 152 1.44 3.92 -3.71
N TYR A 153 0.29 4.52 -3.99
CA TYR A 153 -0.96 3.85 -4.30
C TYR A 153 -1.35 4.10 -5.76
N TYR A 154 -1.78 3.06 -6.47
CA TYR A 154 -2.27 3.20 -7.84
C TYR A 154 -3.25 2.07 -8.18
N VAL A 155 -4.22 2.35 -9.04
CA VAL A 155 -5.00 1.33 -9.72
C VAL A 155 -4.35 1.04 -11.07
N LYS A 156 -4.28 -0.23 -11.48
CA LYS A 156 -3.62 -0.60 -12.73
C LYS A 156 -4.26 0.08 -13.96
N SER A 157 -5.59 0.15 -13.98
CA SER A 157 -6.33 0.78 -15.09
C SER A 157 -5.97 2.26 -15.23
N ASP A 158 -5.86 3.02 -14.14
CA ASP A 158 -5.46 4.44 -14.21
C ASP A 158 -4.08 4.62 -14.84
N VAL A 159 -3.12 3.74 -14.52
CA VAL A 159 -1.78 3.76 -15.14
C VAL A 159 -1.86 3.40 -16.63
N ASP A 160 -2.60 2.35 -16.98
CA ASP A 160 -2.74 1.90 -18.36
C ASP A 160 -3.42 2.98 -19.26
N TYR A 161 -4.28 3.82 -18.67
CA TYR A 161 -5.00 4.90 -19.36
C TYR A 161 -4.39 6.30 -19.13
N GLY A 162 -3.29 6.42 -18.37
CA GLY A 162 -2.62 7.70 -18.08
C GLY A 162 -3.48 8.72 -17.32
N ARG A 163 -4.25 8.29 -16.32
CA ARG A 163 -5.16 9.14 -15.52
C ARG A 163 -4.54 9.64 -14.22
#